data_AF-M4C090-F1
#
_entry.id   AF-M4C090-F1
#
_cell.length_a   1.000
_cell.length_b   1.000
_cell.length_c   1.000
_cell.angle_alpha   90.00
_cell.angle_beta   90.00
_cell.angle_gamma   90.00
#
_symmetry.space_group_name_H-M   'P 1'
#
loop_
_entity.id
_entity.type
_entity.pdbx_description
1 polymer ?
#
loop_
_entity_poly.entity_id
_entity_poly.type
_entity_poly.pdbx_seq_one_letter_code
_entity_poly.pdbx_strand_id
1 'polypeptide(L)'
;MIRLKAKQAEKEAEEKKAAEEAAAFNAGDNAGVSVPKPKTKILGVGRGKRSGISKEKRRTPGEIRIQKDIAELDGGKAATVTFPEVNDLTVFNVKIAVDTGLWKGASFAFSFKIPPIYHPNIDLDGNVCLNILREDWKPVLDINSVIYGLIYLFYEPNPDDPLNKACQSDSQFK
;
A
#
# COMPACT_ATOMS: atom_id res chain seq x y z
N MET A 1 -25.69 -12.61 13.07
CA MET A 1 -24.52 -13.19 13.78
C MET A 1 -23.65 -14.12 12.91
N ILE A 2 -24.19 -14.87 11.94
CA ILE A 2 -23.42 -15.85 11.14
C ILE A 2 -22.38 -15.19 10.21
N ARG A 3 -22.69 -14.07 9.55
CA ARG A 3 -21.79 -13.37 8.60
C ARG A 3 -20.57 -12.71 9.26
N LEU A 4 -20.68 -12.29 10.52
CA LEU A 4 -19.56 -11.70 11.27
C LEU A 4 -18.50 -12.77 11.61
N LYS A 5 -18.93 -13.97 11.99
CA LYS A 5 -18.01 -15.09 12.25
C LYS A 5 -17.29 -15.56 10.98
N ALA A 6 -17.94 -15.50 9.83
CA ALA A 6 -17.32 -15.83 8.53
C ALA A 6 -16.23 -14.82 8.14
N LYS A 7 -16.50 -13.51 8.23
CA LYS A 7 -15.49 -12.47 7.96
C LYS A 7 -14.31 -12.51 8.94
N GLN A 8 -14.56 -12.83 10.21
CA GLN A 8 -13.50 -12.99 11.20
C GLN A 8 -12.60 -14.19 10.86
N ALA A 9 -13.20 -15.32 10.46
CA ALA A 9 -12.48 -16.52 10.08
C ALA A 9 -11.66 -16.35 8.79
N GLU A 10 -12.17 -15.59 7.81
CA GLU A 10 -11.44 -15.26 6.58
C GLU A 10 -10.21 -14.39 6.88
N LYS A 11 -10.35 -13.37 7.75
CA LYS A 11 -9.24 -12.52 8.17
C LYS A 11 -8.17 -13.30 8.96
N GLU A 12 -8.59 -14.18 9.86
CA GLU A 12 -7.68 -15.05 10.62
C GLU A 12 -6.94 -16.06 9.74
N ALA A 13 -7.58 -16.54 8.66
CA ALA A 13 -6.94 -17.42 7.69
C ALA A 13 -5.90 -16.68 6.81
N GLU A 14 -6.19 -15.43 6.42
CA GLU A 14 -5.26 -14.59 5.66
C GLU A 14 -4.04 -14.20 6.50
N GLU A 15 -4.24 -13.84 7.78
CA GLU A 15 -3.15 -13.54 8.71
C GLU A 15 -2.29 -14.78 9.02
N LYS A 16 -2.90 -15.98 9.15
CA LYS A 16 -2.15 -17.24 9.31
C LYS A 16 -1.35 -17.60 8.07
N LYS A 17 -1.91 -17.42 6.87
CA LYS A 17 -1.20 -17.68 5.61
C LYS A 17 0.01 -16.74 5.46
N ALA A 18 -0.17 -15.45 5.78
CA ALA A 18 0.92 -14.48 5.78
C ALA A 18 2.01 -14.81 6.80
N ALA A 19 1.63 -15.31 7.99
CA ALA A 19 2.59 -15.73 9.02
C ALA A 19 3.37 -17.00 8.64
N GLU A 20 2.73 -17.96 7.97
CA GLU A 20 3.37 -19.20 7.51
C GLU A 20 4.35 -18.95 6.36
N GLU A 21 4.00 -18.08 5.41
CA GLU A 21 4.89 -17.64 4.34
C GLU A 21 6.10 -16.84 4.88
N ALA A 22 5.88 -16.01 5.91
CA ALA A 22 6.97 -15.33 6.62
C ALA A 22 7.89 -16.29 7.38
N ALA A 23 7.35 -17.38 7.95
CA ALA A 23 8.14 -18.41 8.63
C ALA A 23 8.97 -19.25 7.64
N ALA A 24 8.41 -19.61 6.48
CA ALA A 24 9.10 -20.36 5.44
C ALA A 24 10.30 -19.59 4.85
N PHE A 25 10.23 -18.26 4.81
CA PHE A 25 11.32 -17.40 4.32
C PHE A 25 12.57 -17.39 5.22
N ASN A 26 12.41 -17.69 6.52
CA ASN A 26 13.52 -17.72 7.48
C ASN A 26 14.30 -19.04 7.50
N ALA A 27 13.81 -20.09 6.84
CA ALA A 27 14.40 -21.44 6.89
C ALA A 27 15.40 -21.75 5.75
N GLY A 28 15.67 -20.80 4.83
CA GLY A 28 16.57 -21.00 3.70
C GLY A 28 18.03 -20.71 4.04
N ASP A 29 18.77 -21.74 4.44
CA ASP A 29 20.21 -21.68 4.67
C ASP A 29 21.05 -21.46 3.40
N ASN A 30 22.08 -20.66 3.60
CA ASN A 30 23.24 -20.30 2.79
C ASN A 30 23.70 -21.31 1.71
N ALA A 31 23.60 -20.92 0.43
CA ALA A 31 24.46 -21.41 -0.63
C ALA A 31 24.78 -20.25 -1.60
N GLY A 32 26.04 -19.81 -1.61
CA GLY A 32 26.51 -18.79 -2.54
C GLY A 32 26.30 -19.22 -3.99
N VAL A 33 25.52 -18.43 -4.74
CA VAL A 33 25.36 -18.61 -6.18
C VAL A 33 25.37 -17.24 -6.87
N SER A 34 26.19 -17.18 -7.91
CA SER A 34 26.45 -16.06 -8.80
C SER A 34 25.18 -15.47 -9.44
N VAL A 35 25.13 -14.15 -9.49
CA VAL A 35 24.03 -13.33 -10.03
C VAL A 35 23.93 -13.45 -11.56
N PRO A 36 22.79 -13.88 -12.14
CA PRO A 36 22.45 -13.53 -13.51
C PRO A 36 21.58 -12.27 -13.52
N LYS A 37 22.06 -11.20 -14.16
CA LYS A 37 21.32 -9.95 -14.39
C LYS A 37 19.99 -10.21 -15.12
N PRO A 38 18.84 -9.69 -14.66
CA PRO A 38 17.63 -9.69 -15.48
C PRO A 38 17.76 -8.65 -16.60
N LYS A 39 17.59 -9.09 -17.84
CA LYS A 39 17.50 -8.21 -19.02
C LYS A 39 16.17 -7.46 -18.99
N THR A 40 16.15 -6.24 -18.49
CA THR A 40 15.00 -5.35 -18.67
C THR A 40 15.05 -4.72 -20.07
N LYS A 41 14.11 -5.12 -20.93
CA LYS A 41 13.85 -4.40 -22.19
C LYS A 41 13.21 -3.06 -21.82
N ILE A 42 14.00 -1.99 -21.89
CA ILE A 42 13.50 -0.62 -21.89
C ILE A 42 12.77 -0.40 -23.22
N LEU A 43 11.44 -0.37 -23.17
CA LEU A 43 10.63 -0.10 -24.37
C LEU A 43 10.66 1.40 -24.63
N GLY A 44 11.26 1.73 -25.76
CA GLY A 44 11.62 3.07 -26.18
C GLY A 44 10.44 3.99 -26.45
N VAL A 45 10.75 5.26 -26.28
CA VAL A 45 10.02 6.43 -26.75
C VAL A 45 9.87 6.32 -28.27
N GLY A 46 8.70 5.89 -28.73
CA GLY A 46 8.40 5.70 -30.14
C GLY A 46 6.92 5.93 -30.40
N ARG A 47 6.60 7.09 -31.00
CA ARG A 47 5.25 7.51 -31.37
C ARG A 47 4.73 6.63 -32.51
N GLY A 48 4.07 5.52 -32.16
CA GLY A 48 3.47 4.55 -33.08
C GLY A 48 2.01 4.28 -32.73
N LYS A 49 1.14 4.53 -33.72
CA LYS A 49 -0.32 4.34 -33.69
C LYS A 49 -0.68 2.90 -33.29
N ARG A 50 -1.45 2.71 -32.21
CA ARG A 50 -1.98 1.39 -31.80
C ARG A 50 -3.51 1.35 -31.89
N SER A 51 -4.00 0.61 -32.88
CA SER A 51 -5.32 -0.01 -32.88
C SER A 51 -5.28 -1.27 -32.01
N GLY A 52 -6.32 -1.45 -31.19
CA GLY A 52 -6.49 -2.61 -30.30
C GLY A 52 -6.53 -2.19 -28.83
N ILE A 53 -7.75 -1.90 -28.33
CA ILE A 53 -7.98 -1.67 -26.89
C ILE A 53 -7.96 -3.04 -26.20
N SER A 54 -6.78 -3.50 -25.78
CA SER A 54 -6.72 -4.24 -24.52
C SER A 54 -6.99 -3.22 -23.42
N LYS A 55 -7.97 -3.47 -22.56
CA LYS A 55 -8.21 -2.64 -21.38
C LYS A 55 -7.04 -2.83 -20.41
N GLU A 56 -5.91 -2.16 -20.67
CA GLU A 56 -4.90 -1.95 -19.63
C GLU A 56 -5.60 -1.20 -18.49
N LYS A 57 -5.66 -1.83 -17.32
CA LYS A 57 -6.17 -1.22 -16.10
C LYS A 57 -5.36 0.05 -15.88
N ARG A 58 -6.02 1.21 -15.91
CA ARG A 58 -5.36 2.49 -15.63
C ARG A 58 -4.75 2.39 -14.24
N ARG A 59 -3.44 2.55 -14.13
CA ARG A 59 -2.74 2.52 -12.85
C ARG A 59 -3.21 3.68 -12.00
N THR A 60 -3.39 3.45 -10.70
CA THR A 60 -3.76 4.51 -9.76
C THR A 60 -2.56 5.45 -9.54
N PRO A 61 -2.78 6.71 -9.13
CA PRO A 61 -1.67 7.62 -8.78
C PRO A 61 -0.71 7.03 -7.73
N GLY A 62 -1.25 6.30 -6.75
CA GLY A 62 -0.46 5.59 -5.74
C GLY A 62 0.41 4.47 -6.34
N GLU A 63 -0.15 3.64 -7.23
CA GLU A 63 0.60 2.60 -7.93
C GLU A 63 1.75 3.18 -8.78
N ILE A 64 1.50 4.30 -9.48
CA ILE A 64 2.52 4.99 -10.28
C ILE A 64 3.64 5.50 -9.37
N ARG A 65 3.29 6.05 -8.20
CA ARG A 65 4.26 6.56 -7.24
C ARG A 65 5.11 5.44 -6.66
N ILE A 66 4.47 4.37 -6.19
CA ILE A 66 5.14 3.18 -5.65
C ILE A 66 6.09 2.58 -6.68
N GLN A 67 5.68 2.48 -7.95
CA GLN A 67 6.54 1.96 -9.00
C GLN A 67 7.80 2.81 -9.21
N LYS A 68 7.68 4.14 -9.09
CA LYS A 68 8.85 5.03 -9.15
C LYS A 68 9.75 4.84 -7.93
N ASP A 69 9.17 4.86 -6.73
CA ASP A 69 9.92 4.72 -5.48
C ASP A 69 10.66 3.37 -5.41
N ILE A 70 10.06 2.29 -5.92
CA ILE A 70 10.70 0.97 -6.06
C ILE A 70 11.83 1.01 -7.10
N ALA A 71 11.65 1.69 -8.23
CA ALA A 71 12.67 1.79 -9.27
C ALA A 71 13.90 2.61 -8.82
N GLU A 72 13.71 3.53 -7.88
CA GLU A 72 14.76 4.34 -7.26
C GLU A 72 15.35 3.68 -6.00
N LEU A 73 14.86 2.51 -5.61
CA LEU A 73 15.27 1.85 -4.38
C LEU A 73 16.69 1.27 -4.52
N ASP A 74 17.68 1.99 -4.00
CA ASP A 74 19.05 1.49 -3.84
C ASP A 74 19.26 0.94 -2.43
N GLY A 75 18.96 -0.36 -2.27
CA GLY A 75 19.21 -1.12 -1.05
C GLY A 75 20.67 -1.58 -0.87
N GLY A 76 21.56 -1.17 -1.77
CA GLY A 76 22.94 -1.65 -1.83
C GLY A 76 23.02 -3.18 -1.88
N LYS A 77 24.01 -3.76 -1.19
CA LYS A 77 24.15 -5.23 -1.05
C LYS A 77 23.43 -5.79 0.18
N ALA A 78 22.96 -4.93 1.07
CA ALA A 78 22.45 -5.32 2.38
C ALA A 78 20.94 -5.55 2.36
N ALA A 79 20.17 -4.83 1.56
CA ALA A 79 18.71 -4.95 1.51
C ALA A 79 18.23 -5.57 0.19
N THR A 80 17.42 -6.61 0.29
CA THR A 80 16.74 -7.27 -0.83
C THR A 80 15.24 -7.08 -0.69
N VAL A 81 14.57 -6.62 -1.74
CA VAL A 81 13.11 -6.44 -1.77
C VAL A 81 12.47 -7.52 -2.63
N THR A 82 11.41 -8.13 -2.12
CA THR A 82 10.62 -9.16 -2.81
C THR A 82 9.15 -8.79 -2.79
N PHE A 83 8.45 -9.11 -3.87
CA PHE A 83 7.02 -8.88 -4.03
C PHE A 83 6.33 -10.24 -4.10
N PRO A 84 5.49 -10.61 -3.13
CA PRO A 84 4.78 -11.88 -3.16
C PRO A 84 3.88 -12.02 -4.40
N GLU A 85 3.25 -10.91 -4.80
CA GLU A 85 2.32 -10.84 -5.92
C GLU A 85 2.80 -9.85 -6.98
N VAL A 86 2.90 -10.29 -8.24
CA VAL A 86 3.39 -9.44 -9.35
C VAL A 86 2.43 -8.30 -9.68
N ASN A 87 1.13 -8.51 -9.42
CA ASN A 87 0.08 -7.55 -9.72
C ASN A 87 -0.23 -6.59 -8.57
N ASP A 88 0.33 -6.83 -7.38
CA ASP A 88 0.14 -5.98 -6.21
C ASP A 88 1.49 -5.49 -5.69
N LEU A 89 1.83 -4.26 -6.07
CA LEU A 89 3.05 -3.58 -5.63
C LEU A 89 2.88 -2.91 -4.25
N THR A 90 1.67 -2.92 -3.68
CA THR A 90 1.40 -2.29 -2.38
C THR A 90 1.88 -3.15 -1.22
N VAL A 91 2.06 -4.45 -1.45
CA VAL A 91 2.62 -5.40 -0.49
C VAL A 91 4.00 -5.84 -0.94
N PHE A 92 5.00 -5.61 -0.10
CA PHE A 92 6.37 -6.03 -0.38
C PHE A 92 7.12 -6.39 0.89
N ASN A 93 8.06 -7.31 0.75
CA ASN A 93 8.91 -7.78 1.83
C ASN A 93 10.33 -7.26 1.62
N VAL A 94 10.99 -6.88 2.71
CA VAL A 94 12.38 -6.43 2.70
C VAL A 94 13.17 -7.35 3.60
N LYS A 95 14.19 -8.00 3.05
CA LYS A 95 15.19 -8.75 3.81
C LYS A 95 16.46 -7.92 3.91
N ILE A 96 16.89 -7.66 5.14
CA ILE A 96 18.16 -7.02 5.43
C ILE A 96 19.14 -8.11 5.88
N ALA A 97 20.27 -8.23 5.21
CA ALA A 97 21.40 -9.07 5.59
C ALA A 97 22.54 -8.17 6.02
N VAL A 98 22.88 -8.22 7.31
CA VAL A 98 23.89 -7.33 7.90
C VAL A 98 25.28 -7.92 7.68
N ASP A 99 26.14 -7.19 6.99
CA ASP A 99 27.49 -7.64 6.60
C ASP A 99 28.60 -7.18 7.58
N THR A 100 28.31 -6.22 8.45
CA THR A 100 29.27 -5.53 9.32
C THR A 100 28.69 -5.17 10.68
N GLY A 101 29.56 -4.83 11.65
CA GLY A 101 29.15 -4.41 12.99
C GLY A 101 28.69 -5.55 13.90
N LEU A 102 28.00 -5.18 14.99
CA LEU A 102 27.60 -6.11 16.06
C LEU A 102 26.62 -7.19 15.61
N TRP A 103 25.85 -6.93 14.56
CA TRP A 103 24.83 -7.83 14.03
C TRP A 103 25.28 -8.55 12.76
N LYS A 104 26.59 -8.57 12.47
CA LYS A 104 27.15 -9.25 11.30
C LYS A 104 26.69 -10.70 11.23
N GLY A 105 26.14 -11.10 10.09
CA GLY A 105 25.59 -12.44 9.84
C GLY A 105 24.13 -12.61 10.26
N ALA A 106 23.53 -11.63 10.94
CA ALA A 106 22.10 -11.63 11.20
C ALA A 106 21.31 -11.21 9.95
N SER A 107 20.10 -11.74 9.81
CA SER A 107 19.15 -11.33 8.80
C SER A 107 17.79 -11.02 9.41
N PHE A 108 17.18 -9.94 8.92
CA PHE A 108 15.89 -9.45 9.39
C PHE A 108 14.94 -9.35 8.20
N ALA A 109 13.73 -9.89 8.35
CA ALA A 109 12.68 -9.80 7.35
C ALA A 109 11.59 -8.85 7.84
N PHE A 110 11.17 -7.94 6.98
CA PHE A 110 10.10 -6.98 7.21
C PHE A 110 9.06 -7.14 6.13
N SER A 111 7.78 -7.01 6.48
CA SER A 111 6.69 -6.96 5.51
C SER A 111 6.03 -5.60 5.57
N PHE A 112 5.83 -4.99 4.41
CA PHE A 112 5.23 -3.68 4.25
C PHE A 112 3.93 -3.83 3.46
N LYS A 113 2.90 -3.11 3.91
CA LYS A 113 1.62 -2.97 3.22
C LYS A 113 1.27 -1.48 3.15
N ILE A 114 1.21 -0.94 1.94
CA ILE A 114 0.83 0.44 1.69
C ILE A 114 -0.69 0.50 1.52
N PRO A 115 -1.42 1.30 2.34
CA PRO A 115 -2.85 1.45 2.17
C PRO A 115 -3.18 2.26 0.90
N PRO A 116 -4.34 2.01 0.25
CA PRO A 116 -4.77 2.76 -0.93
C PRO A 116 -5.07 4.23 -0.61
N ILE A 117 -5.49 4.53 0.61
CA ILE A 117 -5.74 5.88 1.11
C ILE A 117 -5.34 5.97 2.58
N TYR A 118 -4.70 7.08 2.95
CA TYR A 118 -4.36 7.41 4.32
C TYR A 118 -4.92 8.79 4.64
N HIS A 119 -6.12 8.82 5.24
CA HIS A 119 -6.87 10.03 5.48
C HIS A 119 -7.71 9.89 6.77
N PRO A 120 -7.74 10.88 7.69
CA PRO A 120 -8.48 10.78 8.95
C PRO A 120 -9.97 10.47 8.76
N ASN A 121 -10.63 11.14 7.82
CA ASN A 121 -12.08 11.05 7.60
C ASN A 121 -12.51 10.11 6.46
N ILE A 122 -11.60 9.32 5.87
CA ILE A 122 -11.94 8.36 4.80
C ILE A 122 -11.36 7.00 5.16
N ASP A 123 -12.19 5.95 5.15
CA ASP A 123 -11.73 4.59 5.44
C ASP A 123 -11.28 3.83 4.19
N LEU A 124 -10.81 2.59 4.41
CA LEU A 124 -10.33 1.71 3.34
C LEU A 124 -11.45 1.18 2.43
N ASP A 125 -12.70 1.21 2.91
CA ASP A 125 -13.89 0.84 2.16
C ASP A 125 -14.44 2.02 1.31
N GLY A 126 -13.90 3.22 1.50
CA GLY A 126 -14.29 4.46 0.82
C GLY A 126 -15.43 5.22 1.47
N ASN A 127 -15.82 4.86 2.70
CA ASN A 127 -16.79 5.63 3.48
C ASN A 127 -16.16 6.96 3.91
N VAL A 128 -16.96 8.02 3.91
CA VAL A 128 -16.52 9.38 4.22
C VAL A 128 -17.23 9.91 5.47
N CYS A 129 -16.45 10.50 6.37
CA CYS A 129 -16.93 11.25 7.53
C CYS A 129 -17.05 12.73 7.14
N LEU A 130 -18.24 13.13 6.68
CA LEU A 130 -18.55 14.52 6.35
C LEU A 130 -19.88 14.89 7.05
N ASN A 131 -19.84 15.85 7.96
CA ASN A 131 -20.97 16.25 8.82
C ASN A 131 -22.23 16.61 8.01
N ILE A 132 -22.08 17.33 6.89
CA ILE A 132 -23.21 17.71 6.04
C ILE A 132 -23.87 16.51 5.34
N LEU A 133 -23.22 15.35 5.26
CA LEU A 133 -23.84 14.11 4.78
C LEU A 133 -24.52 13.29 5.90
N ARG A 134 -24.49 13.80 7.13
CA ARG A 134 -25.02 13.13 8.33
C ARG A 134 -25.98 14.06 9.08
N GLU A 135 -25.63 14.50 10.28
CA GLU A 135 -26.48 15.30 11.17
C GLU A 135 -26.72 16.73 10.67
N ASP A 136 -25.81 17.30 9.89
CA ASP A 136 -25.90 18.68 9.40
C ASP A 136 -26.56 18.79 8.01
N TRP A 137 -27.09 17.69 7.47
CA TRP A 137 -27.79 17.73 6.18
C TRP A 137 -29.06 18.58 6.27
N LYS A 138 -29.21 19.51 5.33
CA LYS A 138 -30.39 20.36 5.21
C LYS A 138 -30.86 20.37 3.76
N PRO A 139 -32.17 20.45 3.49
CA PRO A 139 -32.71 20.45 2.12
C PRO A 139 -32.29 21.68 1.29
N VAL A 140 -31.70 22.70 1.93
CA VAL A 140 -31.10 23.86 1.25
C VAL A 140 -29.72 23.55 0.67
N LEU A 141 -29.04 22.50 1.13
CA LEU A 141 -27.74 22.10 0.64
C LEU A 141 -27.87 21.42 -0.72
N ASP A 142 -26.98 21.80 -1.62
CA ASP A 142 -26.91 21.27 -2.98
C ASP A 142 -25.66 20.38 -3.17
N ILE A 143 -25.56 19.79 -4.36
CA ILE A 143 -24.41 18.93 -4.71
C ILE A 143 -23.09 19.72 -4.65
N ASN A 144 -23.10 21.02 -4.96
CA ASN A 144 -21.90 21.85 -4.85
C ASN A 144 -21.41 21.94 -3.40
N SER A 145 -22.34 22.12 -2.45
CA SER A 145 -22.02 22.13 -1.02
C SER A 145 -21.32 20.84 -0.58
N VAL A 146 -21.78 19.68 -1.09
CA VAL A 146 -21.13 18.38 -0.83
C VAL A 146 -19.73 18.31 -1.46
N ILE A 147 -19.58 18.73 -2.72
CA ILE A 147 -18.29 18.74 -3.42
C ILE A 147 -17.28 19.64 -2.68
N TYR A 148 -17.69 20.84 -2.27
CA TYR A 148 -16.82 21.73 -1.51
C TYR A 148 -16.47 21.16 -0.13
N GLY A 149 -17.40 20.49 0.55
CA GLY A 149 -17.12 19.78 1.80
C GLY A 149 -16.08 18.69 1.62
N LEU A 150 -16.16 17.91 0.55
CA LEU A 150 -15.16 16.88 0.22
C LEU A 150 -13.79 17.49 -0.12
N ILE A 151 -13.76 18.55 -0.93
CA ILE A 151 -12.52 19.26 -1.27
C ILE A 151 -11.87 19.82 -0.02
N TYR A 152 -12.66 20.46 0.85
CA TYR A 152 -12.18 21.00 2.13
C TYR A 152 -11.56 19.92 3.00
N LEU A 153 -12.16 18.73 3.04
CA LEU A 153 -11.65 17.58 3.80
C LEU A 153 -10.22 17.17 3.40
N PHE A 154 -9.85 17.34 2.12
CA PHE A 154 -8.48 17.07 1.64
C PHE A 154 -7.49 18.20 1.95
N TYR A 155 -7.96 19.42 2.18
CA TYR A 155 -7.11 20.54 2.57
C TYR A 155 -6.91 20.61 4.09
N GLU A 156 -8.00 20.41 4.82
CA GLU A 156 -8.09 20.50 6.28
C GLU A 156 -8.83 19.26 6.81
N PRO A 157 -8.13 18.13 6.97
CA PRO A 157 -8.72 16.93 7.57
C PRO A 157 -9.17 17.21 9.00
N ASN A 158 -10.26 16.59 9.43
CA ASN A 158 -10.78 16.77 10.78
C ASN A 158 -10.30 15.63 11.72
N PRO A 159 -9.36 15.88 12.64
CA PRO A 159 -8.84 14.87 13.57
C PRO A 159 -9.78 14.56 14.75
N ASP A 160 -10.81 15.40 15.00
CA ASP A 160 -11.74 15.22 16.11
C ASP A 160 -12.81 14.17 15.82
N ASP A 161 -13.11 13.91 14.54
CA ASP A 161 -14.02 12.86 14.08
C ASP A 161 -13.38 11.94 13.02
N PRO A 162 -12.33 11.18 13.38
CA PRO A 162 -11.61 10.34 12.43
C PRO A 162 -12.29 8.99 12.27
N LEU A 163 -12.53 8.61 11.01
CA LEU A 163 -12.93 7.26 10.63
C LEU A 163 -11.73 6.31 10.66
N ASN A 164 -10.54 6.81 10.29
CA ASN A 164 -9.28 6.07 10.36
C ASN A 164 -8.49 6.50 11.61
N LYS A 165 -8.62 5.73 12.69
CA LYS A 165 -7.97 6.02 13.98
C LYS A 165 -6.44 6.05 13.92
N ALA A 166 -5.83 5.35 12.96
CA ALA A 166 -4.37 5.37 12.81
C ALA A 166 -3.86 6.76 12.40
N CYS A 167 -4.66 7.52 11.64
CA CYS A 167 -4.32 8.88 11.21
C CYS A 167 -4.53 9.92 12.32
N GLN A 168 -5.39 9.66 13.32
CA GLN A 168 -5.80 10.66 14.31
C GLN A 168 -4.62 11.25 15.10
N SER A 169 -3.66 10.40 15.48
CA SER A 169 -2.52 10.82 16.30
C SER A 169 -1.36 11.38 15.48
N ASP A 170 -1.43 11.32 14.16
CA ASP A 170 -0.35 11.72 13.28
C ASP A 170 -0.20 13.25 13.27
N SER A 171 1.02 13.74 13.46
CA SER A 171 1.32 15.18 13.46
C SER A 171 1.07 15.84 12.12
N GLN A 172 0.93 15.06 11.04
CA GLN A 172 0.63 15.59 9.70
C GLN A 172 -0.79 16.14 9.55
N PHE A 173 -1.69 15.85 10.49
CA PHE A 173 -3.10 16.26 10.46
C PHE A 173 -3.49 17.19 11.63
N LYS A 174 -2.51 17.85 12.24
CA LYS A 174 -2.68 18.82 13.34
C LYS A 174 -2.10 20.16 12.94
#